data_AF-A0A7S1Y0C1-F1
#
_entry.id   AF-A0A7S1Y0C1-F1
#
_cell.length_a   1.000
_cell.length_b   1.000
_cell.length_c   1.000
_cell.angle_alpha   90.00
_cell.angle_beta   90.00
_cell.angle_gamma   90.00
#
_symmetry.space_group_name_H-M   'P 1'
#
loop_
_entity.id
_entity.type
_entity.pdbx_description
1 polymer ?
#
loop_
_entity_poly.entity_id
_entity_poly.type
_entity_poly.pdbx_seq_one_letter_code
_entity_poly.pdbx_strand_id
1 'polypeptide(L)'
;AKKFDQIDKAFKTIMVATSKNPNAVDACTADSRLETLKNLSDRLDKCQKSLSDYLDTKRNAFPRFFFISDDELLSVLGSSDPTSIQVHMLKLFDNVKELQFGR
;
A
#
# COMPACT_ATOMS: atom_id res chain seq x y z
N ALA A 1 -4.63 8.55 -0.27
CA ALA A 1 -3.98 9.06 0.95
C ALA A 1 -4.97 9.29 2.09
N LYS A 2 -5.77 10.37 2.11
CA LYS A 2 -6.62 10.76 3.27
C LYS A 2 -7.46 9.66 3.94
N LYS A 3 -8.03 8.72 3.16
CA LYS A 3 -8.82 7.60 3.71
C LYS A 3 -7.95 6.61 4.50
N PHE A 4 -6.76 6.30 3.99
CA PHE A 4 -5.78 5.42 4.65
C PHE A 4 -5.20 6.10 5.90
N ASP A 5 -4.86 7.39 5.82
CA ASP A 5 -4.29 8.13 6.95
C ASP A 5 -5.22 8.13 8.18
N GLN A 6 -6.53 8.17 7.96
CA GLN A 6 -7.52 8.06 9.03
C GLN A 6 -7.56 6.65 9.66
N ILE A 7 -7.43 5.60 8.84
CA ILE A 7 -7.39 4.21 9.31
C ILE A 7 -6.11 3.99 10.11
N ASP A 8 -4.97 4.41 9.57
CA ASP A 8 -3.65 4.33 10.20
C ASP A 8 -3.62 5.07 11.55
N LYS A 9 -4.11 6.31 11.60
CA LYS A 9 -4.19 7.07 12.85
C LYS A 9 -5.07 6.38 13.91
N ALA A 10 -6.22 5.87 13.51
CA ALA A 10 -7.11 5.15 14.42
C ALA A 10 -6.44 3.88 14.95
N PHE A 11 -5.84 3.07 14.06
CA PHE A 11 -5.14 1.86 14.45
C PHE A 11 -3.94 2.13 15.36
N LYS A 12 -3.13 3.14 15.06
CA LYS A 12 -2.02 3.56 15.93
C LYS A 12 -2.48 4.00 17.32
N THR A 13 -3.62 4.68 17.42
CA THR A 13 -4.20 5.05 18.71
C THR A 13 -4.53 3.82 19.55
N ILE A 14 -5.08 2.78 18.92
CA ILE A 14 -5.34 1.48 19.55
C ILE A 14 -4.03 0.84 20.01
N MET A 15 -3.03 0.76 19.14
CA MET A 15 -1.73 0.16 19.45
C MET A 15 -1.00 0.88 20.59
N VAL A 16 -1.08 2.20 20.66
CA VAL A 16 -0.53 2.98 21.79
C VAL A 16 -1.26 2.66 23.09
N ALA A 17 -2.59 2.54 23.07
CA ALA A 17 -3.35 2.17 24.25
C ALA A 17 -3.02 0.74 24.71
N THR A 18 -2.93 -0.22 23.78
CA THR A 18 -2.51 -1.60 24.06
C THR A 18 -1.07 -1.68 24.55
N SER A 19 -0.17 -0.84 24.06
CA SER A 19 1.20 -0.78 24.57
C SER A 19 1.28 -0.24 26.00
N LYS A 20 0.33 0.61 26.42
CA LYS A 20 0.25 1.14 27.79
C LYS A 20 -0.34 0.13 28.77
N ASN A 21 -1.31 -0.67 28.34
CA ASN A 21 -1.84 -1.79 29.11
C ASN A 21 -1.71 -3.10 28.29
N PRO A 22 -0.61 -3.86 28.47
CA PRO A 22 -0.34 -5.07 27.69
C PRO A 22 -1.19 -6.27 28.10
N ASN A 23 -2.07 -6.15 29.11
CA ASN A 23 -3.00 -7.21 29.45
C ASN A 23 -3.92 -7.48 28.25
N ALA A 24 -3.83 -8.69 27.69
CA ALA A 24 -4.56 -9.06 26.49
C ALA A 24 -6.08 -9.04 26.69
N VAL A 25 -6.57 -9.42 27.88
CA VAL A 25 -8.00 -9.39 28.18
C VAL A 25 -8.48 -7.95 28.19
N ASP A 26 -7.86 -7.09 28.99
CA ASP A 26 -8.26 -5.67 29.11
C ASP A 26 -8.18 -4.92 27.78
N ALA A 27 -7.13 -5.17 26.99
CA ALA A 27 -6.96 -4.52 25.69
C ALA A 27 -8.04 -4.94 24.67
N CYS A 28 -8.47 -6.20 24.72
CA CYS A 28 -9.49 -6.77 23.84
C CYS A 28 -10.93 -6.45 24.31
N THR A 29 -11.16 -6.35 25.61
CA THR A 29 -12.48 -6.07 26.21
C THR A 29 -12.77 -4.59 26.41
N ALA A 30 -11.84 -3.71 26.05
CA ALA A 30 -12.07 -2.27 26.02
C ALA A 30 -13.34 -1.90 25.23
N ASP A 31 -14.03 -0.85 25.66
CA ASP A 31 -15.31 -0.43 25.09
C ASP A 31 -15.28 -0.31 23.57
N SER A 32 -16.27 -0.93 22.92
CA SER A 32 -16.45 -0.94 21.47
C SER A 32 -15.23 -1.41 20.64
N ARG A 33 -14.28 -2.13 21.25
CA ARG A 33 -13.05 -2.61 20.59
C ARG A 33 -13.36 -3.46 19.35
N LEU A 34 -14.22 -4.46 19.50
CA LEU A 34 -14.56 -5.38 18.42
C LEU A 34 -15.22 -4.66 17.23
N GLU A 35 -16.18 -3.78 17.52
CA GLU A 35 -16.88 -3.00 16.47
C GLU A 35 -15.89 -2.07 15.75
N THR A 36 -15.03 -1.38 16.52
CA THR A 36 -14.01 -0.50 15.96
C THR A 36 -13.06 -1.25 15.03
N LEU A 37 -12.55 -2.42 15.46
CA LEU A 37 -11.64 -3.22 14.64
C LEU A 37 -12.32 -3.76 13.39
N LYS A 38 -13.57 -4.23 13.49
CA LYS A 38 -14.36 -4.66 12.32
C LYS A 38 -14.56 -3.51 11.32
N ASN A 39 -14.88 -2.31 11.81
CA ASN A 39 -15.03 -1.14 10.95
C ASN A 39 -13.71 -0.73 10.28
N LEU A 40 -12.60 -0.77 11.02
CA LEU A 40 -11.27 -0.49 10.45
C LEU A 40 -10.89 -1.52 9.38
N SER A 41 -11.20 -2.81 9.60
CA SER A 41 -10.97 -3.87 8.62
C SER A 41 -11.76 -3.63 7.33
N ASP A 42 -13.08 -3.41 7.40
CA ASP A 42 -13.91 -3.15 6.21
C ASP A 42 -13.42 -1.91 5.42
N ARG A 43 -13.01 -0.87 6.13
CA ARG A 43 -12.45 0.34 5.49
C ARG A 43 -11.10 0.07 4.84
N LEU A 44 -10.27 -0.77 5.45
CA LEU A 44 -8.98 -1.16 4.91
C LEU A 44 -9.17 -2.02 3.65
N ASP A 45 -10.09 -2.98 3.67
CA ASP A 45 -10.41 -3.84 2.52
C ASP A 45 -10.87 -3.00 1.32
N LYS A 46 -11.72 -2.00 1.56
CA LYS A 46 -12.14 -1.04 0.51
C LYS A 46 -10.97 -0.22 -0.03
N CYS A 47 -10.05 0.19 0.84
CA CYS A 47 -8.85 0.92 0.44
C CYS A 47 -7.92 0.04 -0.42
N GLN A 48 -7.71 -1.21 -0.01
CA GLN A 48 -6.93 -2.19 -0.74
C GLN A 48 -7.54 -2.48 -2.11
N LYS A 49 -8.86 -2.71 -2.18
CA LYS A 49 -9.56 -2.91 -3.46
C LYS A 49 -9.36 -1.73 -4.41
N SER A 50 -9.53 -0.51 -3.91
CA SER A 50 -9.34 0.70 -4.73
C SER A 50 -7.89 0.84 -5.22
N LEU A 51 -6.91 0.38 -4.44
CA LEU A 51 -5.50 0.36 -4.83
C LEU A 51 -5.26 -0.68 -5.93
N SER A 52 -5.78 -1.89 -5.78
CA SER A 52 -5.69 -2.95 -6.79
C SER A 52 -6.33 -2.51 -8.11
N ASP A 53 -7.55 -1.96 -8.07
CA ASP A 53 -8.24 -1.46 -9.27
C ASP A 53 -7.43 -0.34 -9.97
N TYR A 54 -6.76 0.51 -9.19
CA TYR A 54 -5.86 1.55 -9.72
C TYR A 54 -4.63 0.94 -10.40
N LEU A 55 -3.97 -0.03 -9.78
CA LEU A 55 -2.81 -0.72 -10.35
C LEU A 55 -3.18 -1.46 -11.63
N ASP A 56 -4.32 -2.15 -11.65
CA ASP A 56 -4.82 -2.83 -12.84
C ASP A 56 -5.10 -1.84 -13.98
N THR A 57 -5.64 -0.65 -13.67
CA THR A 57 -5.80 0.41 -14.68
C THR A 57 -4.45 0.83 -15.27
N LYS A 58 -3.39 0.92 -14.46
CA LYS A 58 -2.04 1.24 -14.93
C LYS A 58 -1.43 0.11 -15.75
N ARG A 59 -1.64 -1.15 -15.36
CA ARG A 59 -1.20 -2.32 -16.13
C ARG A 59 -1.89 -2.42 -17.49
N ASN A 60 -3.19 -2.13 -17.54
CA ASN A 60 -3.93 -2.12 -18.81
C ASN A 60 -3.45 -0.99 -19.74
N ALA A 61 -3.07 0.16 -19.20
CA ALA A 61 -2.50 1.26 -19.98
C ALA A 61 -1.08 0.94 -20.50
N PHE A 62 -0.29 0.19 -19.74
CA PHE A 62 1.05 -0.25 -20.14
C PHE A 62 1.30 -1.71 -19.75
N PRO A 63 1.07 -2.66 -20.70
CA PRO A 63 1.11 -4.10 -20.40
C PRO A 63 2.45 -4.63 -19.87
N ARG A 64 3.56 -3.89 -19.97
CA ARG A 64 4.82 -4.33 -19.34
C ARG A 64 4.74 -4.33 -17.82
N PHE A 65 3.88 -3.52 -17.20
CA PHE A 65 3.70 -3.54 -15.75
C PHE A 65 3.10 -4.85 -15.20
N PHE A 66 2.65 -5.78 -16.05
CA PHE A 66 2.32 -7.14 -15.62
C PHE A 66 3.56 -7.98 -15.23
N PHE A 67 4.77 -7.58 -15.62
CA PHE A 67 6.02 -8.30 -15.30
C PHE A 67 6.65 -7.93 -13.96
N ILE A 68 6.04 -6.99 -13.21
CA ILE A 68 6.50 -6.54 -11.90
C ILE A 68 5.38 -6.68 -10.86
N SER A 69 5.76 -6.87 -9.59
CA SER A 69 4.79 -7.03 -8.51
C SER A 69 4.03 -5.73 -8.21
N ASP A 70 2.94 -5.82 -7.42
CA ASP A 70 2.20 -4.64 -6.96
C ASP A 70 3.09 -3.65 -6.19
N ASP A 71 3.97 -4.15 -5.32
CA ASP A 71 4.89 -3.33 -4.52
C ASP A 71 5.93 -2.61 -5.41
N GLU A 72 6.44 -3.29 -6.43
CA GLU A 72 7.38 -2.72 -7.41
C GLU A 72 6.69 -1.68 -8.30
N LEU A 73 5.44 -1.95 -8.70
CA LEU A 73 4.68 -0.97 -9.47
C LEU A 73 4.34 0.25 -8.61
N LEU A 74 4.03 0.06 -7.33
CA LEU A 74 3.78 1.16 -6.39
C LEU A 74 5.03 1.98 -6.12
N SER A 75 6.22 1.38 -6.01
CA SER A 75 7.47 2.14 -5.81
C SER A 75 7.76 3.05 -7.00
N VAL A 76 7.52 2.56 -8.21
CA VAL A 76 7.64 3.34 -9.46
C VAL A 76 6.61 4.47 -9.51
N LEU A 77 5.33 4.17 -9.25
CA LEU A 77 4.24 5.15 -9.35
C LEU A 77 4.24 6.16 -8.20
N GLY A 78 4.84 5.80 -7.07
CA GLY A 78 4.96 6.65 -5.88
C GLY A 78 6.13 7.64 -5.96
N SER A 79 7.07 7.43 -6.88
CA SER A 79 8.20 8.32 -7.13
C SER A 79 7.89 9.30 -8.26
N SER A 80 8.25 10.58 -8.08
CA SER A 80 8.26 11.55 -9.18
C SER A 80 9.55 11.51 -9.99
N ASP A 81 10.55 10.75 -9.54
CA ASP A 81 11.82 10.60 -10.23
C ASP A 81 11.71 9.51 -11.31
N PRO A 82 11.90 9.86 -12.59
CA PRO A 82 11.80 8.90 -13.68
C PRO A 82 12.90 7.84 -13.63
N THR A 83 14.03 8.07 -12.94
CA THR A 83 15.10 7.07 -12.85
C THR A 83 14.74 5.88 -11.97
N SER A 84 13.69 5.99 -11.15
CA SER A 84 13.20 4.91 -10.29
C SER A 84 12.73 3.67 -11.05
N ILE A 85 12.41 3.79 -12.36
CA ILE A 85 12.05 2.64 -13.20
C ILE A 85 13.24 1.75 -13.58
N GLN A 86 14.47 2.29 -13.52
CA GLN A 86 15.68 1.63 -14.05
C GLN A 86 15.93 0.27 -13.41
N VAL A 87 15.70 0.16 -12.09
CA VAL A 87 15.89 -1.09 -11.34
C VAL A 87 14.95 -2.21 -11.79
N HIS A 88 13.86 -1.87 -12.47
CA HIS A 88 12.85 -2.80 -12.97
C HIS A 88 12.98 -3.06 -14.49
N MET A 89 13.89 -2.40 -15.20
CA MET A 89 13.98 -2.49 -16.67
C MET A 89 14.25 -3.91 -17.17
N LEU A 90 15.13 -4.65 -16.50
CA LEU A 90 15.42 -6.06 -16.81
C LEU A 90 14.21 -6.99 -16.66
N LYS A 91 13.22 -6.62 -15.82
CA LYS A 91 11.98 -7.38 -15.66
C LYS A 91 10.94 -6.97 -16.72
N LEU A 92 10.90 -5.69 -17.07
CA LEU A 92 9.91 -5.14 -18.00
C LEU A 92 10.24 -5.48 -19.46
N PHE A 93 11.52 -5.55 -19.81
CA PHE A 93 12.00 -5.73 -21.17
C PHE A 93 13.15 -6.72 -21.23
N ASP A 94 13.06 -7.64 -22.20
CA ASP A 94 14.17 -8.54 -22.49
C ASP A 94 15.31 -7.77 -23.17
N ASN A 95 16.55 -8.09 -22.79
CA ASN A 95 17.79 -7.47 -23.29
C ASN A 95 17.88 -5.92 -23.13
N VAL A 96 17.10 -5.32 -22.23
CA VAL A 96 17.20 -3.89 -21.90
C VAL A 96 17.54 -3.72 -20.43
N LYS A 97 18.78 -3.34 -20.14
CA LYS A 97 19.25 -3.12 -18.77
C LYS A 97 18.92 -1.73 -18.25
N GLU A 98 19.24 -0.69 -19.03
CA GLU A 98 19.12 0.71 -18.61
C GLU A 98 18.67 1.62 -19.76
N LEU A 99 17.94 2.68 -19.43
CA LEU A 99 17.58 3.77 -20.35
C LEU A 99 18.51 4.97 -20.16
N GLN A 100 18.85 5.69 -21.24
CA GLN A 100 19.50 6.99 -21.14
C GLN A 100 18.43 8.08 -21.18
N PHE A 101 18.33 8.85 -20.09
CA PHE A 101 17.43 10.00 -20.04
C PHE A 101 18.07 11.19 -20.76
N GLY A 102 17.37 11.69 -21.79
CA GLY A 102 17.75 12.92 -22.47
C GLY A 102 17.68 14.11 -21.53
N ARG A 103 18.62 15.04 -21.73
CA ARG A 103 18.72 16.29 -20.96
C ARG A 103 17.66 17.30 -21.39
#